data_AF-A0A1D7NPG5-F1
#
_entry.id   AF-A0A1D7NPG5-F1
#
_cell.length_a   1.000
_cell.length_b   1.000
_cell.length_c   1.000
_cell.angle_alpha   90.00
_cell.angle_beta   90.00
_cell.angle_gamma   90.00
#
_symmetry.space_group_name_H-M   'P 1'
#
loop_
_entity.id
_entity.type
_entity.pdbx_description
1 polymer ?
#
loop_
_entity_poly.entity_id
_entity_poly.type
_entity_poly.pdbx_seq_one_letter_code
_entity_poly.pdbx_strand_id
1 'polypeptide(L)'
;MLMGEGGCISEARPAANVHPTPQTHFEIDPQALIDAHRAARHAGAPQVIGYFHSHPVGTAAPSATDRASASGDGRVWAILAGDDVTFWRDGEAGFSALSFAVIDG
;
A
#
# COMPACT_ATOMS: atom_id res chain seq x y z
N MET A 1 -5.13 0.75 2.03
CA MET A 1 -4.92 1.57 0.81
C MET A 1 -4.32 2.92 1.19
N LEU A 2 -3.41 3.44 0.39
CA LEU A 2 -2.84 4.77 0.54
C LEU A 2 -3.51 5.70 -0.48
N MET A 3 -4.18 6.72 0.01
CA MET A 3 -4.90 7.70 -0.79
C MET A 3 -4.10 9.00 -0.84
N GLY A 4 -4.12 9.68 -2.00
CA GLY A 4 -3.42 10.95 -2.16
C GLY A 4 -3.30 11.37 -3.62
N GLU A 5 -2.32 12.21 -3.90
CA GLU A 5 -2.07 12.73 -5.25
C GLU A 5 -0.57 12.87 -5.51
N GLY A 6 -0.14 12.48 -6.71
CA GLY A 6 1.27 12.47 -7.09
C GLY A 6 2.10 11.61 -6.14
N GLY A 7 3.03 12.25 -5.42
CA GLY A 7 3.88 11.62 -4.41
C GLY A 7 3.43 11.84 -2.96
N CYS A 8 2.30 12.51 -2.74
CA CYS A 8 1.81 12.86 -1.41
C CYS A 8 0.71 11.90 -0.96
N ILE A 9 0.93 11.22 0.17
CA ILE A 9 -0.08 10.41 0.85
C ILE A 9 -0.81 11.32 1.85
N SER A 10 -2.12 11.47 1.69
CA SER A 10 -2.96 12.29 2.58
C SER A 10 -3.84 11.45 3.50
N GLU A 11 -4.13 10.19 3.16
CA GLU A 11 -4.98 9.31 3.96
C GLU A 11 -4.52 7.85 3.84
N ALA A 12 -4.35 7.17 4.98
CA ALA A 12 -4.23 5.72 5.03
C ALA A 12 -5.61 5.13 5.35
N ARG A 13 -6.26 4.52 4.34
CA ARG A 13 -7.59 3.92 4.47
C ARG A 13 -7.49 2.40 4.69
N PRO A 14 -7.89 1.88 5.87
CA PRO A 14 -7.92 0.44 6.11
C PRO A 14 -8.88 -0.28 5.16
N ALA A 15 -8.56 -1.53 4.83
CA ALA A 15 -9.41 -2.44 4.09
C ALA A 15 -9.36 -3.83 4.75
N ALA A 16 -10.42 -4.61 4.60
CA ALA A 16 -10.43 -5.98 5.12
C ALA A 16 -9.40 -6.84 4.37
N ASN A 17 -8.66 -7.66 5.13
CA ASN A 17 -7.86 -8.74 4.56
C ASN A 17 -8.78 -9.94 4.32
N VAL A 18 -9.11 -10.21 3.05
CA VAL A 18 -10.05 -11.27 2.65
C VAL A 18 -9.35 -12.58 2.27
N HIS A 19 -8.02 -12.65 2.40
CA HIS A 19 -7.28 -13.86 2.06
C HIS A 19 -7.72 -15.04 2.95
N PRO A 20 -7.83 -16.28 2.43
CA PRO A 20 -8.20 -17.46 3.23
C PRO A 20 -7.26 -17.76 4.41
N THR A 21 -6.02 -17.28 4.35
CA THR A 21 -4.98 -17.44 5.39
C THR A 21 -4.42 -16.08 5.85
N PRO A 22 -5.24 -15.21 6.48
CA PRO A 22 -4.92 -13.80 6.71
C PRO A 22 -3.80 -13.56 7.74
N GLN A 23 -3.36 -14.60 8.47
CA GLN A 23 -2.25 -14.51 9.43
C GLN A 23 -0.87 -14.44 8.75
N THR A 24 -0.78 -14.83 7.47
CA THR A 24 0.50 -14.94 6.74
C THR A 24 0.47 -14.30 5.37
N HIS A 25 -0.72 -13.98 4.86
CA HIS A 25 -0.93 -13.40 3.54
C HIS A 25 -1.97 -12.29 3.65
N PHE A 26 -2.02 -11.43 2.65
CA PHE A 26 -3.10 -10.46 2.53
C PHE A 26 -3.70 -10.46 1.14
N GLU A 27 -4.98 -10.17 1.09
CA GLU A 27 -5.72 -9.84 -0.12
C GLU A 27 -6.64 -8.69 0.24
N ILE A 28 -6.52 -7.57 -0.47
CA ILE A 28 -7.37 -6.41 -0.22
C ILE A 28 -8.77 -6.74 -0.74
N ASP A 29 -9.80 -6.50 0.06
CA ASP A 29 -11.19 -6.60 -0.38
C ASP A 29 -11.39 -5.86 -1.73
N PRO A 30 -11.70 -6.59 -2.82
CA PRO A 30 -11.89 -5.99 -4.14
C PRO A 30 -12.99 -4.92 -4.15
N GLN A 31 -14.02 -5.06 -3.31
CA GLN A 31 -15.09 -4.07 -3.22
C GLN A 31 -14.56 -2.74 -2.69
N ALA A 32 -13.67 -2.78 -1.69
CA ALA A 32 -13.02 -1.57 -1.15
C ALA A 32 -12.17 -0.85 -2.22
N LEU A 33 -11.48 -1.60 -3.09
CA LEU A 33 -10.74 -1.04 -4.23
C LEU A 33 -11.67 -0.40 -5.26
N ILE A 34 -12.76 -1.08 -5.62
CA ILE A 34 -13.76 -0.56 -6.57
C ILE A 34 -14.37 0.75 -6.05
N ASP A 35 -14.74 0.79 -4.78
CA ASP A 35 -15.35 1.98 -4.17
C ASP A 35 -14.34 3.13 -4.06
N ALA A 36 -13.08 2.84 -3.70
CA ALA A 36 -12.01 3.84 -3.70
C ALA A 36 -11.77 4.42 -5.10
N HIS A 37 -11.71 3.58 -6.13
CA HIS A 37 -11.58 4.02 -7.52
C HIS A 37 -12.80 4.78 -8.04
N ARG A 38 -14.01 4.42 -7.59
CA ARG A 38 -15.23 5.15 -7.93
C ARG A 38 -15.22 6.55 -7.30
N ALA A 39 -14.86 6.65 -6.03
CA ALA A 39 -14.76 7.93 -5.30
C ALA A 39 -13.70 8.84 -5.92
N ALA A 40 -12.57 8.27 -6.37
CA ALA A 40 -11.48 8.99 -6.99
C ALA A 40 -11.83 9.69 -8.32
N ARG A 41 -12.99 9.39 -8.93
CA ARG A 41 -13.47 10.09 -10.14
C ARG A 41 -14.04 11.48 -9.86
N HIS A 42 -14.35 11.80 -8.61
CA HIS A 42 -14.80 13.14 -8.25
C HIS A 42 -13.64 14.13 -8.32
N ALA A 43 -13.88 15.32 -8.88
CA ALA A 43 -12.86 16.35 -8.98
C ALA A 43 -12.31 16.72 -7.59
N GLY A 44 -10.99 16.71 -7.45
CA GLY A 44 -10.31 16.99 -6.17
C GLY A 44 -10.32 15.83 -5.16
N ALA A 45 -10.88 14.66 -5.51
CA ALA A 45 -10.82 13.50 -4.62
C ALA A 45 -9.43 12.84 -4.64
N PRO A 46 -8.94 12.34 -3.49
CA PRO A 46 -7.67 11.63 -3.44
C PRO A 46 -7.74 10.31 -4.21
N GLN A 47 -6.66 9.99 -4.91
CA GLN A 47 -6.50 8.79 -5.73
C GLN A 47 -5.90 7.65 -4.91
N VAL A 48 -6.15 6.40 -5.29
CA VAL A 48 -5.39 5.27 -4.74
C VAL A 48 -3.98 5.33 -5.35
N ILE A 49 -2.99 5.75 -4.56
CA ILE A 49 -1.58 5.85 -5.00
C ILE A 49 -0.71 4.71 -4.46
N GLY A 50 -1.27 3.88 -3.57
CA GLY A 50 -0.54 2.79 -2.97
C GLY A 50 -1.34 1.85 -2.09
N TYR A 51 -0.63 0.87 -1.55
CA TYR A 51 -1.13 -0.14 -0.63
C TYR A 51 -0.30 -0.11 0.66
N PHE A 52 -0.87 -0.60 1.74
CA PHE A 52 -0.12 -0.79 2.97
C PHE A 52 -0.54 -2.09 3.64
N HIS A 53 0.40 -2.75 4.28
CA HIS A 53 0.18 -3.94 5.09
C HIS A 53 1.21 -4.01 6.22
N SER A 54 0.90 -4.81 7.24
CA SER A 54 1.80 -5.04 8.36
C SER A 54 2.31 -6.47 8.36
N HIS A 55 3.57 -6.65 8.72
CA HIS A 55 4.15 -7.92 9.07
C HIS A 55 3.96 -8.14 10.58
N PRO A 56 3.33 -9.25 11.00
CA PRO A 56 3.17 -9.55 12.43
C PRO A 56 4.52 -9.83 13.11
N VAL A 57 5.50 -10.31 12.34
CA VAL A 57 6.87 -10.58 12.76
C VAL A 57 7.84 -10.23 11.63
N GLY A 58 9.08 -9.86 11.98
CA GLY A 58 10.13 -9.58 11.01
C GLY A 58 10.37 -8.09 10.79
N THR A 59 10.87 -7.73 9.60
CA THR A 59 11.28 -6.37 9.25
C THR A 59 10.24 -5.67 8.39
N ALA A 60 10.20 -4.34 8.47
CA ALA A 60 9.49 -3.46 7.54
C ALA A 60 10.23 -3.42 6.18
N ALA A 61 10.29 -4.53 5.46
CA ALA A 61 10.89 -4.64 4.12
C ALA A 61 10.15 -5.72 3.31
N PRO A 62 10.11 -5.64 1.96
CA PRO A 62 9.36 -6.58 1.15
C PRO A 62 9.90 -8.00 1.30
N SER A 63 9.04 -8.90 1.75
CA SER A 63 9.28 -10.33 1.87
C SER A 63 9.36 -11.01 0.50
N ALA A 64 9.70 -12.30 0.50
CA ALA A 64 9.64 -13.10 -0.73
C ALA A 64 8.21 -13.20 -1.29
N THR A 65 7.21 -13.31 -0.41
CA THR A 65 5.80 -13.36 -0.79
C THR A 65 5.35 -12.02 -1.39
N ASP A 66 5.71 -10.89 -0.77
CA ASP A 66 5.38 -9.57 -1.32
C ASP A 66 5.93 -9.40 -2.73
N ARG A 67 7.20 -9.80 -2.95
CA ARG A 67 7.85 -9.72 -4.27
C ARG A 67 7.20 -10.61 -5.32
N ALA A 68 6.68 -11.77 -4.92
CA ALA A 68 6.01 -12.70 -5.82
C ALA A 68 4.57 -12.25 -6.16
N SER A 69 3.92 -11.54 -5.24
CA SER A 69 2.54 -11.05 -5.39
C SER A 69 2.45 -9.60 -5.91
N ALA A 70 3.57 -8.90 -5.99
CA ALA A 70 3.67 -7.55 -6.54
C ALA A 70 3.12 -7.52 -7.98
N SER A 71 2.33 -6.49 -8.29
CA SER A 71 1.72 -6.33 -9.61
C SER A 71 2.66 -5.62 -10.59
N GLY A 72 3.70 -4.95 -10.09
CA GLY A 72 4.60 -4.12 -10.89
C GLY A 72 3.92 -2.86 -11.43
N ASP A 73 2.80 -2.42 -10.82
CA ASP A 73 1.96 -1.33 -11.31
C ASP A 73 2.50 0.08 -11.00
N GLY A 74 3.71 0.17 -10.46
CA GLY A 74 4.36 1.42 -10.10
C GLY A 74 3.76 2.10 -8.87
N ARG A 75 2.92 1.44 -8.08
CA ARG A 75 2.35 2.04 -6.86
C ARG A 75 3.31 1.99 -5.67
N VAL A 76 3.00 2.84 -4.68
CA VAL A 76 3.72 2.85 -3.41
C VAL A 76 3.20 1.71 -2.52
N TRP A 77 4.11 0.98 -1.89
CA TRP A 77 3.81 0.01 -0.86
C TRP A 77 4.42 0.48 0.46
N ALA A 78 3.58 0.72 1.47
CA ALA A 78 4.04 0.94 2.83
C ALA A 78 4.01 -0.38 3.60
N ILE A 79 5.16 -0.78 4.14
CA ILE A 79 5.29 -2.03 4.89
C ILE A 79 5.58 -1.66 6.33
N LEU A 80 4.74 -2.14 7.24
CA LEU A 80 4.87 -1.89 8.68
C LEU A 80 5.39 -3.14 9.40
N ALA A 81 6.26 -2.95 10.38
CA ALA A 81 6.65 -3.99 11.32
C ALA A 81 6.97 -3.36 12.69
N GLY A 82 6.20 -3.69 13.73
CA GLY A 82 6.26 -2.97 15.00
C GLY A 82 5.94 -1.48 14.80
N ASP A 83 6.82 -0.61 15.26
CA ASP A 83 6.71 0.85 15.10
C ASP A 83 7.37 1.38 13.81
N ASP A 84 8.03 0.51 13.04
CA ASP A 84 8.71 0.90 11.80
C ASP A 84 7.74 0.91 10.61
N VAL A 85 7.89 1.93 9.76
CA VAL A 85 7.25 2.02 8.45
C VAL A 85 8.30 2.35 7.40
N THR A 86 8.30 1.59 6.30
CA THR A 86 9.13 1.88 5.13
C THR A 86 8.27 1.92 3.87
N PHE A 87 8.71 2.68 2.87
CA PHE A 87 7.99 2.85 1.63
C PHE A 87 8.81 2.31 0.46
N TRP A 88 8.12 1.64 -0.46
CA TRP A 88 8.72 0.98 -1.62
C TRP A 88 7.90 1.29 -2.86
N ARG A 89 8.55 1.39 -4.01
CA ARG A 89 7.89 1.47 -5.32
C ARG A 89 7.88 0.07 -5.93
N ASP A 90 6.69 -0.44 -6.25
CA ASP A 90 6.50 -1.72 -6.94
C ASP A 90 6.65 -1.53 -8.46
N GLY A 91 7.90 -1.53 -8.95
CA GLY A 91 8.18 -1.36 -10.37
C GLY A 91 8.31 -2.69 -11.12
N GLU A 92 8.45 -2.64 -12.45
CA GLU A 92 8.65 -3.83 -13.30
C GLU A 92 9.87 -4.67 -12.91
N ALA A 93 10.92 -4.05 -12.36
CA ALA A 93 12.12 -4.73 -11.86
C ALA A 93 12.01 -5.19 -10.39
N GLY A 94 10.83 -5.06 -9.79
CA GLY A 94 10.54 -5.31 -8.37
C GLY A 94 10.65 -4.07 -7.49
N PHE A 95 10.66 -4.30 -6.17
CA PHE A 95 10.64 -3.23 -5.19
C PHE A 95 11.94 -2.41 -5.14
N SER A 96 11.78 -1.08 -5.22
CA SER A 96 12.83 -0.10 -4.94
C SER A 96 12.46 0.74 -3.71
N ALA A 97 13.42 0.95 -2.81
CA ALA A 97 13.19 1.71 -1.59
C ALA A 97 12.92 3.19 -1.89
N LEU A 98 11.99 3.79 -1.17
CA LEU A 98 11.67 5.22 -1.25
C LEU A 98 12.04 5.91 0.06
N SER A 99 12.68 7.06 -0.05
CA SER A 99 12.73 8.03 1.06
C SER A 99 11.40 8.73 1.18
N PHE A 100 11.03 9.13 2.40
CA PHE A 100 9.84 9.93 2.66
C PHE A 100 10.17 11.06 3.64
N ALA A 101 9.31 12.07 3.65
CA ALA A 101 9.28 13.09 4.68
C ALA A 101 7.83 13.24 5.14
N VAL A 102 7.64 13.51 6.43
CA VAL A 102 6.34 13.94 6.95
C VAL A 102 6.23 15.42 6.67
N ILE A 103 5.14 15.83 6.02
CA ILE A 103 4.80 17.23 5.78
C ILE A 103 3.61 17.60 6.65
N ASP A 104 3.61 18.81 7.19
CA ASP A 104 2.43 19.35 7.86
C ASP A 104 1.36 19.68 6.82
N GLY A 105 0.11 19.27 7.10
CA GLY A 105 -1.06 19.51 6.26
C GLY A 105 -1.73 20.85 6.54
#